data_AF-A0A7V9HIM6-F1
#
_entry.id   AF-A0A7V9HIM6-F1
#
_cell.length_a   1.000
_cell.length_b   1.000
_cell.length_c   1.000
_cell.angle_alpha   90.00
_cell.angle_beta   90.00
_cell.angle_gamma   90.00
#
_symmetry.space_group_name_H-M   'P 1'
#
loop_
_entity.id
_entity.type
_entity.pdbx_description
1 polymer ?
#
loop_
_entity_poly.entity_id
_entity_poly.type
_entity_poly.pdbx_seq_one_letter_code
_entity_poly.pdbx_strand_id
1 'polypeptide(L)'
;MVDEGTTGVAAAPMADDPKYWAGFHRVPYVGPTRIDRLLRRFGTLERAWSAAPAELRAVLDERSVESLLKTRSSLGLDAEMDRYKRAGIAVVTRVDA
;
A
#
# COMPACT_ATOMS: atom_id res chain seq x y z
N MET A 1 -5.73 32.01 16.47
CA MET A 1 -4.46 31.26 16.58
C MET A 1 -4.75 30.08 17.48
N VAL A 2 -4.48 28.88 16.95
CA VAL A 2 -4.75 27.52 17.47
C VAL A 2 -6.26 27.18 17.56
N ASP A 3 -6.77 26.05 17.09
CA ASP A 3 -6.17 24.82 16.58
C ASP A 3 -7.23 24.16 15.66
N GLU A 4 -6.94 23.97 14.36
CA GLU A 4 -7.77 23.12 13.51
C GLU A 4 -7.47 21.68 13.91
N GLY A 5 -8.35 21.17 14.77
CA GLY A 5 -8.36 19.78 15.21
C GLY A 5 -8.19 18.86 14.01
N THR A 6 -6.98 18.34 13.89
CA THR A 6 -6.63 17.21 13.04
C THR A 6 -7.60 16.09 13.37
N THR A 7 -8.62 15.90 12.51
CA THR A 7 -9.34 14.64 12.45
C THR A 7 -8.37 13.62 11.88
N GLY A 8 -7.48 13.13 12.75
CA GLY A 8 -6.91 11.81 12.59
C GLY A 8 -8.09 10.86 12.60
N VAL A 9 -8.47 10.38 11.42
CA VAL A 9 -9.40 9.26 11.31
C VAL A 9 -8.79 8.12 12.12
N ALA A 10 -9.39 7.85 13.27
CA ALA A 10 -9.03 6.76 14.14
C ALA A 10 -9.08 5.47 13.31
N ALA A 11 -7.92 4.88 13.06
CA ALA A 11 -7.83 3.57 12.44
C ALA A 11 -8.53 2.57 13.36
N ALA A 12 -9.71 2.10 12.94
CA ALA A 12 -10.28 0.87 13.46
C ALA A 12 -9.18 -0.22 13.34
N PRO A 13 -8.99 -1.09 14.35
CA PRO A 13 -7.86 -2.01 14.40
C PRO A 13 -8.02 -3.18 13.42
N MET A 14 -8.07 -2.90 12.11
CA MET A 14 -7.97 -3.83 10.95
C MET A 14 -7.69 -3.09 9.61
N ALA A 15 -7.38 -1.78 9.60
CA ALA A 15 -7.14 -1.01 8.37
C ALA A 15 -5.65 -0.97 7.99
N ASP A 16 -5.33 -1.26 6.72
CA ASP A 16 -4.00 -1.05 6.15
C ASP A 16 -3.60 0.43 6.20
N ASP A 17 -2.36 0.74 6.58
CA ASP A 17 -1.81 2.09 6.42
C ASP A 17 -1.90 2.51 4.93
N PRO A 18 -2.50 3.68 4.60
CA PRO A 18 -2.66 4.16 3.22
C PRO A 18 -1.38 4.14 2.38
N LYS A 19 -0.20 4.18 3.02
CA LYS A 19 1.08 4.08 2.32
C LYS A 19 1.26 2.76 1.57
N TYR A 20 0.72 1.66 2.07
CA TYR A 20 0.84 0.36 1.39
C TYR A 20 -0.05 0.30 0.15
N TRP A 21 -1.24 0.88 0.21
CA TRP A 21 -2.08 1.08 -0.97
C TRP A 21 -1.39 1.93 -2.02
N ALA A 22 -0.81 3.07 -1.61
CA ALA A 22 -0.03 3.92 -2.50
C ALA A 22 1.18 3.18 -3.10
N GLY A 23 1.88 2.38 -2.28
CA GLY A 23 2.99 1.54 -2.71
C GLY A 23 2.59 0.57 -3.81
N PHE A 24 1.51 -0.20 -3.60
CA PHE A 24 1.02 -1.17 -4.57
C PHE A 24 0.54 -0.53 -5.87
N HIS A 25 -0.08 0.66 -5.83
CA HIS A 25 -0.43 1.40 -7.05
C HIS A 25 0.80 1.85 -7.86
N ARG A 26 1.99 1.89 -7.26
CA ARG A 26 3.26 2.17 -7.97
C ARG A 26 3.93 0.92 -8.52
N VAL A 27 3.39 -0.28 -8.27
CA VAL A 27 3.96 -1.53 -8.78
C VAL A 27 3.40 -1.85 -10.17
N PRO A 28 4.22 -1.87 -11.23
CA PRO A 28 3.76 -2.31 -12.54
C PRO A 28 3.15 -3.71 -12.49
N TYR A 29 2.12 -3.93 -13.31
CA TYR A 29 1.41 -5.21 -13.47
C TYR A 29 0.56 -5.65 -12.26
N VAL A 30 0.60 -4.92 -11.15
CA VAL A 30 -0.24 -5.18 -9.97
C VAL A 30 -1.48 -4.28 -10.00
N GLY A 31 -2.56 -4.82 -10.55
CA GLY A 31 -3.88 -4.19 -10.57
C GLY A 31 -4.81 -4.65 -9.44
N PRO A 32 -6.05 -4.14 -9.38
CA PRO A 32 -6.99 -4.38 -8.28
C PRO A 32 -7.25 -5.87 -8.02
N THR A 33 -7.41 -6.70 -9.06
CA THR A 33 -7.61 -8.15 -8.89
C THR A 33 -6.44 -8.83 -8.18
N ARG A 34 -5.19 -8.41 -8.43
CA ARG A 34 -4.01 -8.95 -7.77
C ARG A 34 -3.91 -8.46 -6.33
N ILE A 35 -4.24 -7.19 -6.08
CA ILE A 35 -4.34 -6.61 -4.74
C ILE A 35 -5.36 -7.40 -3.90
N ASP A 36 -6.53 -7.72 -4.44
CA ASP A 36 -7.54 -8.53 -3.72
C ASP A 36 -7.02 -9.93 -3.39
N ARG A 37 -6.23 -10.55 -4.28
CA ARG A 37 -5.62 -11.86 -4.01
C ARG A 37 -4.56 -11.78 -2.90
N LEU A 38 -3.77 -10.71 -2.88
CA LEU A 38 -2.80 -10.44 -1.82
C LEU A 38 -3.52 -10.24 -0.48
N LEU A 39 -4.57 -9.42 -0.44
CA LEU A 39 -5.39 -9.23 0.76
C LEU A 39 -5.99 -10.53 1.26
N ARG A 40 -6.56 -11.35 0.38
CA ARG A 40 -7.08 -12.68 0.76
C ARG A 40 -6.00 -13.62 1.32
N ARG A 41 -4.76 -13.55 0.82
CA ARG A 41 -3.67 -14.44 1.26
C ARG A 41 -2.94 -13.98 2.51
N PHE A 42 -2.73 -12.67 2.65
CA PHE A 42 -1.87 -12.07 3.68
C PHE A 42 -2.67 -11.28 4.74
N GLY A 43 -3.95 -11.02 4.50
CA GLY A 43 -4.85 -10.26 5.37
C GLY A 43 -4.70 -8.74 5.24
N THR A 44 -3.47 -8.25 5.07
CA THR A 44 -3.13 -6.82 5.00
C THR A 44 -2.10 -6.59 3.90
N LEU A 45 -2.16 -5.45 3.23
CA LEU A 45 -1.14 -4.99 2.29
C LEU A 45 0.21 -4.76 2.95
N GLU A 46 0.28 -4.37 4.22
CA GLU A 46 1.57 -4.30 4.94
C GLU A 46 2.32 -5.65 4.92
N ARG A 47 1.62 -6.72 5.32
CA ARG A 47 2.15 -8.09 5.28
C ARG A 47 2.48 -8.55 3.87
N ALA A 48 1.61 -8.24 2.89
CA ALA A 48 1.88 -8.58 1.50
C ALA A 48 3.12 -7.85 0.95
N TRP A 49 3.30 -6.57 1.28
CA TRP A 49 4.43 -5.76 0.85
C TRP A 49 5.76 -6.32 1.36
N SER A 50 5.76 -6.86 2.58
CA SER A 50 6.94 -7.40 3.26
C SER A 50 7.15 -8.91 3.05
N ALA A 51 6.21 -9.61 2.40
CA ALA A 51 6.25 -11.06 2.21
C ALA A 51 7.49 -11.55 1.44
N ALA A 52 7.88 -12.79 1.68
CA ALA A 52 9.00 -13.40 0.98
C ALA A 52 8.68 -13.63 -0.51
N PRO A 53 9.67 -13.59 -1.42
CA PRO A 53 9.44 -13.85 -2.85
C PRO A 53 8.73 -15.18 -3.12
N ALA A 54 9.02 -16.23 -2.35
CA ALA A 54 8.38 -17.53 -2.50
C ALA A 54 6.87 -17.49 -2.20
N GLU A 55 6.46 -16.75 -1.17
CA GLU A 55 5.04 -16.60 -0.81
C GLU A 55 4.30 -15.72 -1.82
N LEU A 56 4.97 -14.69 -2.35
CA LEU A 56 4.41 -13.82 -3.39
C LEU A 56 4.15 -14.60 -4.69
N ARG A 57 5.06 -15.49 -5.07
CA ARG A 57 4.90 -16.36 -6.26
C ARG A 57 3.74 -17.34 -6.15
N ALA A 58 3.27 -17.65 -4.94
CA ALA A 58 2.07 -18.46 -4.76
C ALA A 58 0.78 -17.70 -5.12
N VAL A 59 0.85 -16.38 -5.33
CA VAL A 59 -0.31 -15.50 -5.55
C VAL A 59 -0.20 -14.71 -6.86
N LEU A 60 1.02 -14.33 -7.24
CA LEU A 60 1.34 -13.47 -8.36
C LEU A 60 2.20 -14.21 -9.39
N ASP A 61 2.09 -13.81 -10.66
CA ASP A 61 3.02 -14.24 -11.72
C ASP A 61 4.42 -13.61 -11.54
N GLU A 62 5.43 -14.25 -12.13
CA GLU A 62 6.85 -13.86 -11.97
C GLU A 62 7.10 -12.39 -12.29
N ARG A 63 6.53 -11.88 -13.38
CA ARG A 63 6.69 -10.48 -13.80
C ARG A 63 6.17 -9.49 -12.76
N SER A 64 5.06 -9.83 -12.11
CA SER A 64 4.48 -9.04 -11.02
C SER A 64 5.33 -9.12 -9.76
N VAL A 65 5.89 -10.28 -9.43
CA VAL A 65 6.80 -10.47 -8.29
C VAL A 65 8.07 -9.65 -8.48
N GLU A 66 8.75 -9.77 -9.62
CA GLU A 66 9.96 -9.00 -9.93
C GLU A 66 9.70 -7.49 -9.83
N SER A 67 8.57 -7.03 -10.35
CA SER A 67 8.18 -5.62 -10.29
C SER A 67 7.95 -5.15 -8.85
N LEU A 68 7.26 -5.96 -8.03
CA LEU A 68 7.06 -5.66 -6.61
C LEU A 68 8.39 -5.59 -5.85
N LEU A 69 9.27 -6.58 -6.04
CA LEU A 69 10.58 -6.62 -5.39
C LEU A 69 11.43 -5.41 -5.76
N LYS A 70 11.46 -5.04 -7.04
CA LYS A 70 12.15 -3.85 -7.52
C LYS A 70 11.56 -2.58 -6.90
N THR A 71 10.25 -2.38 -7.02
CA THR A 71 9.59 -1.19 -6.47
C THR A 71 9.84 -1.04 -4.98
N ARG A 72 9.62 -2.09 -4.16
CA ARG A 72 9.77 -2.00 -2.71
C ARG A 72 11.21 -1.75 -2.24
N SER A 73 12.21 -2.17 -3.03
CA SER A 73 13.62 -1.91 -2.74
C SER A 73 14.02 -0.45 -2.99
N SER A 74 13.31 0.22 -3.90
CA SER A 74 13.63 1.59 -4.35
C SER A 74 12.70 2.66 -3.76
N LEU A 75 11.52 2.28 -3.27
CA LEU A 75 10.47 3.20 -2.84
C LEU A 75 10.45 3.33 -1.31
N GLY A 76 10.86 4.50 -0.81
CA GLY A 76 10.61 4.88 0.58
C GLY A 76 9.14 5.30 0.77
N LEU A 77 8.29 4.39 1.25
CA LEU A 77 6.86 4.65 1.40
C LEU A 77 6.57 5.87 2.29
N ASP A 78 7.28 6.04 3.40
CA ASP A 78 7.08 7.19 4.29
C ASP A 78 7.46 8.51 3.60
N ALA A 79 8.56 8.52 2.85
CA ALA A 79 9.00 9.69 2.09
C ALA A 79 7.99 10.05 0.96
N GLU A 80 7.38 9.06 0.33
CA GLU A 80 6.36 9.26 -0.69
C GLU A 80 5.07 9.84 -0.09
N MET A 81 4.65 9.34 1.08
CA MET A 81 3.51 9.89 1.80
C MET A 81 3.73 11.33 2.25
N ASP A 82 4.94 11.65 2.71
CA ASP A 82 5.29 13.03 3.04
C ASP A 82 5.29 13.94 1.80
N ARG A 83 5.61 13.40 0.62
CA ARG A 83 5.50 14.14 -0.64
C ARG A 83 4.06 14.44 -1.01
N TYR A 84 3.14 13.49 -0.83
CA TYR A 84 1.70 13.72 -1.05
C TYR A 84 1.12 14.75 -0.08
N LYS A 85 1.47 14.65 1.21
CA LYS A 85 1.08 15.64 2.22
C LYS A 85 1.53 17.05 1.84
N ARG A 86 2.80 17.21 1.45
CA ARG A 86 3.34 18.50 0.98
C ARG A 86 2.70 19.01 -0.30
N ALA A 87 2.21 18.12 -1.15
CA ALA A 87 1.51 18.47 -2.39
C ALA A 87 0.00 18.74 -2.20
N GLY A 88 -0.53 18.64 -0.96
CA GLY A 88 -1.96 18.78 -0.69
C GLY A 88 -2.83 17.66 -1.25
N ILE A 89 -2.24 16.51 -1.57
CA ILE A 89 -2.95 15.35 -2.15
C ILE A 89 -3.40 14.43 -1.01
N ALA A 90 -4.71 14.27 -0.85
CA ALA A 90 -5.27 13.25 0.04
C ALA A 90 -5.25 11.88 -0.65
N VAL A 91 -4.63 10.89 0.00
CA VAL A 91 -4.68 9.49 -0.44
C VAL A 91 -5.99 8.89 0.08
N VAL A 92 -6.96 8.69 -0.81
CA VAL A 92 -8.20 7.96 -0.51
C VAL A 92 -8.01 6.47 -0.81
N THR A 93 -8.39 5.62 0.15
CA THR A 93 -8.34 4.16 0.02
C THR A 93 -9.71 3.61 -0.35
N ARG A 94 -9.76 2.48 -1.08
CA ARG A 94 -11.02 1.90 -1.59
C ARG A 94 -11.96 1.37 -0.48
N VAL A 95 -11.46 1.22 0.75
CA VAL A 95 -12.25 0.80 1.92
C VAL A 95 -13.21 1.88 2.44
N ASP A 96 -13.15 3.10 1.90
CA ASP A 96 -13.93 4.25 2.35
C ASP A 96 -15.18 4.56 1.49
N ALA A 97 -15.64 3.64 0.63
CA ALA A 97 -16.80 3.82 -0.26
C ALA A 97 -17.94 2.84 0.02
#